data_AF-A0AA51CAT2-F1
#
_entry.id   AF-A0AA51CAT2-F1
#
_cell.length_a   1.000
_cell.length_b   1.000
_cell.length_c   1.000
_cell.angle_alpha   90.00
_cell.angle_beta   90.00
_cell.angle_gamma   90.00
#
_symmetry.space_group_name_H-M   'P 1'
#
loop_
_entity.id
_entity.type
_entity.pdbx_description
1 polymer ?
#
loop_
_entity_poly.entity_id
_entity_poly.type
_entity_poly.pdbx_seq_one_letter_code
_entity_poly.pdbx_strand_id
1 'polypeptide(L)'
;MKNKKWRYTFVLIGMLLFLCSACALGRGEAESSMSHVDQGEDAKDPIEVPPSKDDTDAAKDPSPSSEQETPVKDDPTVGRIEPEKTQPESTKPFWQSETTRLTNNLISIASAGQTDYKVNGAKRGWMSKSGELYSYYDGKYITTDTLVADGYLEKGLSPSDYKILLVNGSDLVGIDGASVPSDSMDFGVFAATKQSGKYLIASSSGKVGTISEEDFNSLLAKYNQSNGKIVRLSSASAEYERILNYISLFEGRFDDYYVREIRMDNKHAVVVFSNRIDTSNIKQYILENENNFWEVVFPNAQTEYYPVTSVNRYLPNFNVELLPTYTLASWRGSIVREQGGAVAALFSAKAISSASEIVYQCATSTCAYTVLSNGSRYVCYSENGIWKAAYVTSDNGARNLLREKTGIDYGFLILDD
;
A
#
# COMPACT_ATOMS: atom_id res chain seq x y z
N MET A 1 2.40 28.24 -9.87
CA MET A 1 1.78 28.09 -11.22
C MET A 1 2.79 27.46 -12.18
N LYS A 2 2.62 26.18 -12.55
CA LYS A 2 3.46 25.48 -13.55
C LYS A 2 2.67 25.31 -14.86
N ASN A 3 3.35 25.55 -15.99
CA ASN A 3 2.82 25.78 -17.33
C ASN A 3 1.94 24.64 -17.89
N LYS A 4 0.61 24.82 -17.82
CA LYS A 4 -0.38 23.95 -18.48
C LYS A 4 -0.27 23.97 -20.02
N LYS A 5 0.28 25.04 -20.62
CA LYS A 5 0.35 25.21 -22.08
C LYS A 5 1.23 24.17 -22.79
N TRP A 6 2.23 23.61 -22.13
CA TRP A 6 3.18 22.69 -22.78
C TRP A 6 2.59 21.28 -22.94
N ARG A 7 1.76 20.83 -21.98
CA ARG A 7 1.10 19.51 -22.04
C ARG A 7 0.08 19.41 -23.18
N TYR A 8 -0.67 20.48 -23.42
CA TYR A 8 -1.63 20.52 -24.54
C TYR A 8 -0.95 20.49 -25.91
N THR A 9 0.25 21.07 -26.05
CA THR A 9 1.00 21.05 -27.31
C THR A 9 1.45 19.63 -27.69
N PHE A 10 1.89 18.80 -26.74
CA PHE A 10 2.27 17.42 -27.03
C PHE A 10 1.08 16.52 -27.35
N VAL A 11 -0.06 16.74 -26.69
CA VAL A 11 -1.31 16.01 -26.99
C VAL A 11 -1.83 16.37 -28.38
N LEU A 12 -1.76 17.65 -28.78
CA LEU A 12 -2.17 18.08 -30.12
C LEU A 12 -1.24 17.55 -31.23
N ILE A 13 0.07 17.53 -30.99
CA ILE A 13 1.04 16.94 -31.93
C ILE A 13 0.81 15.44 -32.06
N GLY A 14 0.50 14.73 -30.96
CA GLY A 14 0.16 13.31 -30.98
C GLY A 14 -1.11 13.01 -31.78
N MET A 15 -2.17 13.80 -31.62
CA MET A 15 -3.41 13.65 -32.41
C MET A 15 -3.21 13.96 -33.90
N LEU A 16 -2.42 14.99 -34.23
CA LEU A 16 -2.13 15.35 -35.62
C LEU A 16 -1.29 14.29 -36.34
N LEU A 17 -0.34 13.66 -35.65
CA LEU A 17 0.44 12.55 -36.22
C LEU A 17 -0.42 11.31 -36.46
N PHE A 18 -1.38 11.01 -35.57
CA PHE A 18 -2.29 9.88 -35.72
C PHE A 18 -3.26 10.06 -36.91
N LEU A 19 -3.76 11.28 -37.11
CA LEU A 19 -4.64 11.61 -38.24
C LEU A 19 -3.91 11.56 -39.60
N CYS A 20 -2.63 11.95 -39.65
CA CYS A 20 -1.82 11.84 -40.86
C CYS A 20 -1.50 10.38 -41.23
N SER A 21 -1.31 9.49 -40.25
CA SER A 21 -1.09 8.06 -40.49
C SER A 21 -2.34 7.31 -40.96
N ALA A 22 -3.53 7.75 -40.55
CA ALA A 22 -4.79 7.14 -40.99
C ALA A 22 -5.14 7.44 -42.46
N CYS A 23 -4.64 8.54 -43.02
CA CYS A 23 -4.84 8.89 -44.43
C CYS A 23 -3.90 8.16 -45.41
N ALA A 24 -2.86 7.47 -44.92
CA ALA A 24 -1.84 6.83 -45.76
C ALA A 24 -2.05 5.33 -46.01
N LEU A 25 -3.04 4.69 -45.38
CA LEU A 25 -3.25 3.23 -45.43
C LEU A 25 -4.44 2.77 -46.28
N GLY A 26 -5.07 3.68 -47.02
CA GLY A 26 -6.15 3.37 -47.96
C GLY A 26 -5.67 3.27 -49.40
N ARG A 27 -4.87 2.25 -49.76
CA ARG A 27 -4.72 1.79 -51.16
C ARG A 27 -3.89 0.49 -51.27
N GLY A 28 -4.52 -0.59 -51.72
CA GLY A 28 -3.87 -1.81 -52.20
C GLY A 28 -4.69 -3.09 -51.98
N GLU A 29 -5.43 -3.52 -53.00
CA GLU A 29 -6.19 -4.78 -53.09
C GLU A 29 -5.33 -5.99 -53.57
N ALA A 30 -5.86 -7.20 -53.26
CA ALA A 30 -5.73 -8.51 -53.95
C ALA A 30 -4.35 -9.23 -53.88
N GLU A 31 -4.19 -10.56 -53.87
CA GLU A 31 -5.05 -11.72 -54.16
C GLU A 31 -4.39 -13.04 -53.61
N SER A 32 -5.12 -14.16 -53.66
CA SER A 32 -4.78 -15.48 -53.10
C SER A 32 -3.64 -16.27 -53.77
N SER A 33 -2.98 -17.17 -53.03
CA SER A 33 -2.79 -18.59 -53.41
C SER A 33 -2.10 -19.42 -52.31
N MET A 34 -2.58 -20.65 -52.11
CA MET A 34 -1.95 -21.71 -51.30
C MET A 34 -0.75 -22.33 -52.03
N SER A 35 0.28 -22.80 -51.30
CA SER A 35 0.76 -24.20 -51.35
C SER A 35 1.95 -24.49 -50.42
N HIS A 36 1.89 -25.69 -49.82
CA HIS A 36 2.93 -26.63 -49.36
C HIS A 36 4.05 -26.27 -48.35
N VAL A 37 3.90 -26.87 -47.16
CA VAL A 37 4.83 -27.78 -46.41
C VAL A 37 6.32 -27.74 -46.75
N ASP A 38 7.16 -27.48 -45.74
CA ASP A 38 8.30 -28.37 -45.44
C ASP A 38 8.73 -28.35 -43.97
N GLN A 39 9.24 -29.50 -43.52
CA GLN A 39 9.67 -29.84 -42.16
C GLN A 39 10.96 -29.14 -41.75
N GLY A 40 11.09 -28.82 -40.46
CA GLY A 40 12.34 -28.42 -39.83
C GLY A 40 12.33 -28.81 -38.36
N GLU A 41 13.09 -29.85 -38.06
CA GLU A 41 13.42 -30.33 -36.71
C GLU A 41 14.08 -29.23 -35.88
N ASP A 42 13.73 -29.15 -34.59
CA ASP A 42 14.67 -28.72 -33.55
C ASP A 42 14.18 -29.26 -32.20
N ALA A 43 14.67 -30.46 -31.87
CA ALA A 43 14.67 -30.96 -30.52
C ALA A 43 15.69 -30.18 -29.70
N LYS A 44 15.26 -29.48 -28.64
CA LYS A 44 16.15 -29.00 -27.60
C LYS A 44 15.91 -29.80 -26.33
N ASP A 45 16.94 -30.55 -25.95
CA ASP A 45 17.04 -31.27 -24.70
C ASP A 45 16.84 -30.34 -23.48
N PRO A 46 16.27 -30.85 -22.37
CA PRO A 46 16.05 -30.08 -21.16
C PRO A 46 17.38 -29.77 -20.44
N ILE A 47 17.50 -28.52 -20.00
CA ILE A 47 18.61 -28.03 -19.18
C ILE A 47 18.55 -28.71 -17.81
N GLU A 48 19.56 -29.54 -17.50
CA GLU A 48 19.82 -30.07 -16.15
C GLU A 48 20.26 -28.94 -15.21
N VAL A 49 19.56 -28.83 -14.06
CA VAL A 49 19.95 -27.96 -12.94
C VAL A 49 20.58 -28.86 -11.87
N PRO A 50 21.85 -28.65 -11.46
CA PRO A 50 22.45 -29.46 -10.41
C PRO A 50 21.93 -29.06 -9.01
N PRO A 51 21.91 -30.01 -8.06
CA PRO A 51 21.22 -29.87 -6.78
C PRO A 51 22.00 -29.01 -5.76
N SER A 52 21.22 -28.33 -4.93
CA SER A 52 21.59 -27.63 -3.71
C SER A 52 22.40 -28.54 -2.77
N LYS A 53 23.50 -28.02 -2.21
CA LYS A 53 24.16 -28.63 -1.06
C LYS A 53 23.63 -28.00 0.22
N ASP A 54 22.95 -28.81 1.01
CA ASP A 54 22.84 -28.63 2.46
C ASP A 54 24.19 -28.97 3.10
N ASP A 55 24.59 -28.18 4.10
CA ASP A 55 25.46 -28.63 5.19
C ASP A 55 25.08 -27.83 6.46
N THR A 56 24.35 -28.52 7.35
CA THR A 56 24.22 -28.21 8.78
C THR A 56 25.48 -28.66 9.52
N ASP A 57 26.06 -27.83 10.40
CA ASP A 57 26.10 -28.10 11.85
C ASP A 57 26.89 -27.07 12.70
N ALA A 58 26.18 -26.58 13.72
CA ALA A 58 26.53 -26.37 15.13
C ALA A 58 27.90 -25.80 15.62
N ALA A 59 27.78 -24.60 16.22
CA ALA A 59 28.20 -24.19 17.59
C ALA A 59 29.64 -24.42 18.11
N LYS A 60 30.28 -23.32 18.53
CA LYS A 60 30.89 -23.15 19.88
C LYS A 60 31.41 -21.73 20.12
N ASP A 61 31.05 -21.18 21.28
CA ASP A 61 31.49 -19.92 21.91
C ASP A 61 32.57 -20.23 22.99
N PRO A 62 33.17 -19.27 23.74
CA PRO A 62 34.63 -19.11 23.85
C PRO A 62 35.19 -19.18 25.31
N SER A 63 36.45 -18.72 25.47
CA SER A 63 37.18 -18.26 26.71
C SER A 63 38.44 -19.09 27.10
N PRO A 64 39.28 -18.68 28.10
CA PRO A 64 40.41 -17.72 27.99
C PRO A 64 41.72 -18.17 28.73
N SER A 65 42.83 -17.41 28.64
CA SER A 65 44.02 -17.37 29.58
C SER A 65 45.18 -16.55 28.94
N SER A 66 46.12 -15.85 29.59
CA SER A 66 46.63 -15.79 30.97
C SER A 66 47.51 -14.53 31.21
N GLU A 67 47.74 -14.23 32.50
CA GLU A 67 48.49 -13.14 33.16
C GLU A 67 50.03 -13.21 33.11
N GLN A 68 50.70 -12.10 33.50
CA GLN A 68 51.91 -11.96 34.35
C GLN A 68 52.43 -10.48 34.27
N GLU A 69 53.03 -9.78 35.25
CA GLU A 69 53.38 -9.91 36.68
C GLU A 69 53.85 -8.50 37.17
N THR A 70 53.75 -8.19 38.46
CA THR A 70 54.15 -6.93 39.16
C THR A 70 55.66 -6.83 39.53
N PRO A 71 56.21 -5.69 40.04
CA PRO A 71 56.26 -5.48 41.51
C PRO A 71 56.20 -4.01 42.03
N VAL A 72 55.90 -3.91 43.33
CA VAL A 72 55.71 -2.72 44.20
C VAL A 72 57.02 -2.24 44.86
N LYS A 73 57.14 -0.94 45.23
CA LYS A 73 57.99 -0.44 46.34
C LYS A 73 57.48 0.85 47.02
N ASP A 74 57.14 0.71 48.31
CA ASP A 74 57.33 1.51 49.54
C ASP A 74 57.36 3.07 49.64
N ASP A 75 56.64 3.52 50.68
CA ASP A 75 56.38 4.83 51.36
C ASP A 75 57.65 5.53 51.98
N PRO A 76 57.61 6.62 52.81
CA PRO A 76 56.68 7.76 53.04
C PRO A 76 57.37 9.16 53.19
N THR A 77 56.67 10.31 53.13
CA THR A 77 56.77 11.50 54.07
C THR A 77 56.05 12.80 53.63
N VAL A 78 55.03 13.18 54.42
CA VAL A 78 54.68 14.47 55.06
C VAL A 78 55.07 15.84 54.42
N GLY A 79 54.05 16.71 54.21
CA GLY A 79 54.15 18.15 54.58
C GLY A 79 53.41 19.22 53.75
N ARG A 80 52.25 19.70 54.28
CA ARG A 80 51.78 21.12 54.32
C ARG A 80 50.99 21.76 53.12
N ILE A 81 49.64 21.77 53.28
CA ILE A 81 48.58 22.83 53.14
C ILE A 81 48.87 24.04 52.19
N GLU A 82 48.07 24.37 51.15
CA GLU A 82 46.79 25.17 51.10
C GLU A 82 46.42 25.48 49.60
N PRO A 83 45.27 26.08 49.18
CA PRO A 83 43.86 25.99 49.59
C PRO A 83 42.94 25.42 48.46
N GLU A 84 41.71 25.14 48.88
CA GLU A 84 40.48 24.89 48.14
C GLU A 84 40.34 25.69 46.81
N LYS A 85 40.22 24.99 45.68
CA LYS A 85 39.66 25.56 44.43
C LYS A 85 38.26 25.02 44.22
N THR A 86 37.33 25.88 44.62
CA THR A 86 35.94 26.02 44.20
C THR A 86 35.58 25.21 42.96
N GLN A 87 34.60 24.32 43.12
CA GLN A 87 33.84 23.75 42.00
C GLN A 87 33.31 24.90 41.13
N PRO A 88 33.37 24.81 39.79
CA PRO A 88 32.62 25.73 38.97
C PRO A 88 31.13 25.43 39.19
N GLU A 89 30.43 26.44 39.69
CA GLU A 89 29.00 26.47 39.92
C GLU A 89 28.24 25.90 38.71
N SER A 90 27.25 25.07 39.03
CA SER A 90 26.11 24.76 38.18
C SER A 90 25.62 26.02 37.46
N THR A 91 25.95 26.13 36.18
CA THR A 91 25.34 27.12 35.31
C THR A 91 23.87 26.73 35.13
N LYS A 92 23.00 27.54 35.73
CA LYS A 92 21.56 27.56 35.49
C LYS A 92 21.27 27.48 33.98
N PRO A 93 20.19 26.80 33.54
CA PRO A 93 19.88 26.71 32.13
C PRO A 93 19.66 28.11 31.56
N PHE A 94 20.41 28.39 30.50
CA PHE A 94 20.24 29.54 29.62
C PHE A 94 18.75 29.69 29.28
N TRP A 95 18.15 30.85 29.61
CA TRP A 95 16.75 31.16 29.33
C TRP A 95 16.47 31.01 27.82
N GLN A 96 15.98 29.84 27.41
CA GLN A 96 15.46 29.66 26.05
C GLN A 96 14.15 30.43 25.95
N SER A 97 13.98 31.19 24.86
CA SER A 97 12.68 31.81 24.59
C SER A 97 11.61 30.73 24.49
N GLU A 98 10.38 31.03 24.91
CA GLU A 98 9.27 30.08 24.84
C GLU A 98 9.08 29.52 23.41
N THR A 99 9.27 30.38 22.39
CA THR A 99 9.24 29.98 20.99
C THR A 99 10.36 28.99 20.63
N THR A 100 11.57 29.17 21.18
CA THR A 100 12.69 28.23 20.98
C THR A 100 12.36 26.88 21.62
N ARG A 101 11.83 26.89 22.85
CA ARG A 101 11.42 25.67 23.57
C ARG A 101 10.35 24.91 22.79
N LEU A 102 9.30 25.59 22.35
CA LEU A 102 8.23 25.00 21.54
C LEU A 102 8.77 24.44 20.22
N THR A 103 9.65 25.17 19.53
CA THR A 103 10.27 24.70 18.28
C THR A 103 11.07 23.42 18.50
N ASN A 104 11.88 23.36 19.57
CA ASN A 104 12.66 22.16 19.91
C ASN A 104 11.75 20.97 20.22
N ASN A 105 10.68 21.18 21.01
CA ASN A 105 9.70 20.13 21.29
C ASN A 105 9.06 19.59 19.99
N LEU A 106 8.67 20.47 19.06
CA LEU A 106 8.09 20.06 17.78
C LEU A 106 9.08 19.25 16.94
N ILE A 107 10.34 19.66 16.88
CA ILE A 107 11.38 18.92 16.14
C ILE A 107 11.58 17.53 16.77
N SER A 108 11.63 17.43 18.10
CA SER A 108 11.73 16.15 18.81
C SER A 108 10.54 15.24 18.53
N ILE A 109 9.31 15.76 18.59
CA ILE A 109 8.08 15.01 18.28
C ILE A 109 8.08 14.55 16.82
N ALA A 110 8.39 15.44 15.88
CA ALA A 110 8.44 15.12 14.46
C ALA A 110 9.51 14.06 14.16
N SER A 111 10.68 14.15 14.81
CA SER A 111 11.78 13.18 14.67
C SER A 111 11.40 11.80 15.23
N ALA A 112 10.80 11.76 16.42
CA ALA A 112 10.30 10.54 17.05
C ALA A 112 9.24 9.87 16.17
N GLY A 113 8.21 10.62 15.75
CA GLY A 113 7.15 10.12 14.89
C GLY A 113 7.64 9.70 13.50
N GLN A 114 8.58 10.46 12.91
CA GLN A 114 9.17 10.11 11.61
C GLN A 114 9.99 8.82 11.68
N THR A 115 10.69 8.60 12.80
CA THR A 115 11.48 7.38 13.04
C THR A 115 10.56 6.17 13.18
N ASP A 116 9.54 6.25 14.04
CA ASP A 116 8.60 5.15 14.23
C ASP A 116 7.80 4.86 12.94
N TYR A 117 7.33 5.91 12.26
CA TYR A 117 6.63 5.74 10.98
C TYR A 117 7.48 5.01 9.93
N LYS A 118 8.79 5.30 9.84
CA LYS A 118 9.69 4.61 8.90
C LYS A 118 9.89 3.13 9.26
N VAL A 119 9.94 2.80 10.55
CA VAL A 119 10.25 1.44 11.02
C VAL A 119 9.00 0.57 11.06
N ASN A 120 7.91 1.10 11.64
CA ASN A 120 6.71 0.34 11.98
C ASN A 120 5.44 0.82 11.28
N GLY A 121 5.45 1.99 10.64
CA GLY A 121 4.26 2.62 10.09
C GLY A 121 3.46 1.71 9.15
N ALA A 122 4.13 1.01 8.23
CA ALA A 122 3.48 0.07 7.31
C ALA A 122 2.78 -1.09 8.04
N LYS A 123 3.47 -1.73 8.99
CA LYS A 123 2.93 -2.86 9.77
C LYS A 123 1.77 -2.44 10.68
N ARG A 124 1.86 -1.24 11.25
CA ARG A 124 0.84 -0.66 12.13
C ARG A 124 -0.31 0.01 11.36
N GLY A 125 -0.27 0.03 10.02
CA GLY A 125 -1.29 0.69 9.20
C GLY A 125 -1.38 2.18 9.47
N TRP A 126 -0.24 2.83 9.71
CA TRP A 126 -0.19 4.27 9.92
C TRP A 126 -0.44 5.00 8.61
N MET A 127 -1.27 6.02 8.69
CA MET A 127 -1.75 6.79 7.56
C MET A 127 -2.06 8.22 8.00
N SER A 128 -2.19 9.11 7.02
CA SER A 128 -2.75 10.44 7.19
C SER A 128 -4.27 10.31 7.21
N LYS A 129 -4.92 10.85 8.24
CA LYS A 129 -6.38 10.96 8.33
C LYS A 129 -6.74 12.42 8.56
N SER A 130 -7.16 13.10 7.50
CA SER A 130 -7.33 14.57 7.49
C SER A 130 -6.05 15.30 7.90
N GLY A 131 -4.89 14.81 7.45
CA GLY A 131 -3.58 15.44 7.66
C GLY A 131 -2.91 15.07 8.98
N GLU A 132 -3.64 14.47 9.93
CA GLU A 132 -3.10 14.00 11.21
C GLU A 132 -2.67 12.53 11.11
N LEU A 133 -1.59 12.17 11.81
CA LEU A 133 -1.05 10.82 11.84
C LEU A 133 -1.97 9.89 12.63
N TYR A 134 -2.39 8.80 12.01
CA TYR A 134 -3.43 7.91 12.52
C TYR A 134 -3.05 6.44 12.33
N SER A 135 -3.29 5.61 13.35
CA SER A 135 -3.19 4.15 13.27
C SER A 135 -4.54 3.59 12.83
N TYR A 136 -4.59 3.05 11.60
CA TYR A 136 -5.82 2.49 11.04
C TYR A 136 -6.33 1.30 11.84
N TYR A 137 -5.46 0.33 12.13
CA TYR A 137 -5.85 -0.91 12.80
C TYR A 137 -6.21 -0.69 14.27
N ASP A 138 -5.60 0.28 14.94
CA ASP A 138 -5.92 0.61 16.35
C ASP A 138 -7.08 1.60 16.49
N GLY A 139 -7.52 2.22 15.39
CA GLY A 139 -8.62 3.18 15.41
C GLY A 139 -8.32 4.50 16.11
N LYS A 140 -7.04 4.91 16.23
CA LYS A 140 -6.62 6.05 17.06
C LYS A 140 -5.58 6.95 16.40
N TYR A 141 -5.62 8.23 16.74
CA TYR A 141 -4.57 9.19 16.37
C TYR A 141 -3.29 8.93 17.16
N ILE A 142 -2.14 9.13 16.51
CA ILE A 142 -0.83 9.04 17.17
C ILE A 142 -0.59 10.32 17.94
N THR A 143 -0.21 10.16 19.20
CA THR A 143 0.02 11.27 20.15
C THR A 143 1.43 11.21 20.74
N THR A 144 1.83 12.24 21.49
CA THR A 144 3.09 12.22 22.24
C THR A 144 3.16 11.03 23.21
N ASP A 145 2.06 10.72 23.91
CA ASP A 145 1.98 9.54 24.79
C ASP A 145 2.19 8.22 24.04
N THR A 146 1.72 8.14 22.79
CA THR A 146 1.96 6.95 21.95
C THR A 146 3.45 6.81 21.67
N LEU A 147 4.11 7.88 21.24
CA LEU A 147 5.55 7.89 20.97
C LEU A 147 6.40 7.64 22.22
N VAL A 148 5.94 8.09 23.39
CA VAL A 148 6.56 7.80 24.69
C VAL A 148 6.43 6.31 25.04
N ALA A 149 5.22 5.75 24.89
CA ALA A 149 4.97 4.34 25.19
C ALA A 149 5.78 3.40 24.27
N ASP A 150 5.98 3.80 23.02
CA ASP A 150 6.80 3.09 22.05
C ASP A 150 8.31 3.36 22.18
N GLY A 151 8.73 4.23 23.11
CA GLY A 151 10.15 4.49 23.41
C GLY A 151 10.86 5.44 22.45
N TYR A 152 10.12 6.18 21.62
CA TYR A 152 10.68 7.13 20.65
C TYR A 152 10.77 8.57 21.18
N LEU A 153 10.03 8.89 22.26
CA LEU A 153 9.96 10.24 22.83
C LEU A 153 10.11 10.20 24.36
N GLU A 154 10.79 11.19 24.92
CA GLU A 154 10.88 11.35 26.38
C GLU A 154 9.56 11.84 26.98
N LYS A 155 9.32 11.46 28.24
CA LYS A 155 8.14 11.94 29.00
C LYS A 155 8.24 13.44 29.28
N GLY A 156 7.09 14.12 29.33
CA GLY A 156 7.01 15.52 29.78
C GLY A 156 6.21 16.45 28.87
N LEU A 157 5.70 15.95 27.73
CA LEU A 157 4.89 16.72 26.80
C LEU A 157 3.43 16.24 26.83
N SER A 158 2.48 17.16 26.97
CA SER A 158 1.05 16.83 26.99
C SER A 158 0.54 16.52 25.58
N PRO A 159 -0.19 15.41 25.37
CA PRO A 159 -0.81 15.08 24.08
C PRO A 159 -1.73 16.15 23.52
N SER A 160 -2.43 16.91 24.38
CA SER A 160 -3.38 17.94 23.97
C SER A 160 -2.73 19.15 23.29
N ASP A 161 -1.44 19.36 23.53
CA ASP A 161 -0.75 20.59 23.16
C ASP A 161 -0.14 20.49 21.75
N TYR A 162 -0.06 19.28 21.20
CA TYR A 162 0.64 18.98 19.97
C TYR A 162 -0.22 18.13 19.04
N LYS A 163 -0.24 18.50 17.76
CA LYS A 163 -0.76 17.68 16.67
C LYS A 163 0.40 17.03 15.94
N ILE A 164 0.31 15.74 15.69
CA ILE A 164 1.27 15.00 14.88
C ILE A 164 0.64 14.81 13.50
N LEU A 165 1.30 15.34 12.48
CA LEU A 165 0.80 15.38 11.11
C LEU A 165 1.50 14.34 10.26
N LEU A 166 0.83 13.86 9.22
CA LEU A 166 1.41 13.10 8.13
C LEU A 166 0.97 13.73 6.81
N VAL A 167 1.87 14.49 6.18
CA VAL A 167 1.58 15.31 5.01
C VAL A 167 2.78 15.35 4.06
N ASN A 168 2.57 15.76 2.81
CA ASN A 168 3.63 16.14 1.89
C ASN A 168 4.18 17.52 2.29
N GLY A 169 5.49 17.61 2.51
CA GLY A 169 6.13 18.91 2.74
C GLY A 169 5.92 19.90 1.60
N SER A 170 5.84 19.42 0.35
CA SER A 170 5.55 20.26 -0.81
C SER A 170 4.20 20.99 -0.73
N ASP A 171 3.22 20.48 0.03
CA ASP A 171 1.94 21.16 0.26
C ASP A 171 2.06 22.36 1.21
N LEU A 172 3.09 22.39 2.05
CA LEU A 172 3.39 23.48 2.98
C LEU A 172 4.16 24.61 2.29
N VAL A 173 4.96 24.34 1.24
CA VAL A 173 5.78 25.35 0.55
C VAL A 173 4.95 26.50 -0.04
N GLY A 174 3.70 26.23 -0.41
CA GLY A 174 2.79 27.22 -0.99
C GLY A 174 2.06 28.09 0.04
N ILE A 175 2.33 27.92 1.35
CA ILE A 175 1.61 28.60 2.43
C ILE A 175 2.46 29.73 2.99
N ASP A 176 1.83 30.90 3.15
CA ASP A 176 2.48 32.08 3.71
C ASP A 176 3.01 31.79 5.13
N GLY A 177 4.31 32.07 5.34
CA GLY A 177 4.98 31.85 6.61
C GLY A 177 5.58 30.46 6.80
N ALA A 178 5.51 29.56 5.80
CA ALA A 178 6.19 28.27 5.80
C ALA A 178 7.42 28.26 4.88
N SER A 179 8.51 27.65 5.37
CA SER A 179 9.76 27.40 4.65
C SER A 179 10.22 25.99 4.98
N VAL A 180 9.91 25.04 4.11
CA VAL A 180 10.13 23.61 4.37
C VAL A 180 11.57 23.23 4.04
N PRO A 181 12.30 22.56 4.96
CA PRO A 181 13.61 21.98 4.65
C PRO A 181 13.55 21.02 3.46
N SER A 182 14.57 21.02 2.59
CA SER A 182 14.56 20.23 1.35
C SER A 182 14.41 18.72 1.57
N ASP A 183 14.94 18.21 2.68
CA ASP A 183 14.87 16.82 3.12
C ASP A 183 13.51 16.45 3.76
N SER A 184 12.63 17.45 3.94
CA SER A 184 11.28 17.31 4.47
C SER A 184 10.22 17.57 3.41
N MET A 185 10.55 17.56 2.11
CA MET A 185 9.61 17.89 1.03
C MET A 185 8.61 16.77 0.70
N ASP A 186 8.98 15.53 0.96
CA ASP A 186 8.19 14.34 0.65
C ASP A 186 7.09 14.09 1.69
N PHE A 187 6.29 13.05 1.47
CA PHE A 187 5.30 12.57 2.44
C PHE A 187 5.98 12.08 3.72
N GLY A 188 5.78 12.83 4.81
CA GLY A 188 6.50 12.64 6.06
C GLY A 188 5.77 13.21 7.27
N VAL A 189 6.38 13.02 8.44
CA VAL A 189 5.81 13.40 9.74
C VAL A 189 6.25 14.82 10.10
N PHE A 190 5.28 15.61 10.53
CA PHE A 190 5.47 16.95 11.07
C PHE A 190 4.80 17.05 12.44
N ALA A 191 5.20 18.04 13.23
CA ALA A 191 4.50 18.38 14.46
C ALA A 191 4.01 19.83 14.37
N ALA A 192 2.84 20.08 14.94
CA ALA A 192 2.25 21.40 15.02
C ALA A 192 1.73 21.71 16.43
N THR A 193 1.82 22.97 16.84
CA THR A 193 1.17 23.47 18.07
C THR A 193 0.54 24.83 17.82
N LYS A 194 -0.58 25.11 18.50
CA LYS A 194 -1.28 26.39 18.37
C LYS A 194 -0.66 27.41 19.31
N GLN A 195 -0.19 28.52 18.76
CA GLN A 195 0.39 29.64 19.50
C GLN A 195 -0.24 30.95 19.01
N SER A 196 -0.90 31.68 19.91
CA SER A 196 -1.50 33.01 19.61
C SER A 196 -2.39 33.04 18.37
N GLY A 197 -3.23 32.01 18.18
CA GLY A 197 -4.15 31.91 17.04
C GLY A 197 -3.52 31.47 15.71
N LYS A 198 -2.22 31.11 15.72
CA LYS A 198 -1.50 30.56 14.57
C LYS A 198 -0.93 29.19 14.90
N TYR A 199 -0.49 28.45 13.90
CA TYR A 199 0.17 27.15 14.09
C TYR A 199 1.66 27.26 13.80
N LEU A 200 2.48 26.93 14.80
CA LEU A 200 3.92 26.70 14.63
C LEU A 200 4.13 25.26 14.20
N ILE A 201 4.87 25.05 13.10
CA ILE A 201 5.11 23.73 12.49
C ILE A 201 6.61 23.46 12.41
N ALA A 202 7.01 22.22 12.69
CA ALA A 202 8.36 21.72 12.45
C ALA A 202 8.34 20.32 11.82
N SER A 203 9.41 20.01 11.10
CA SER A 203 9.73 18.65 10.65
C SER A 203 10.86 18.08 11.51
N SER A 204 11.26 16.83 11.25
CA SER A 204 12.44 16.24 11.87
C SER A 204 13.74 17.00 11.57
N SER A 205 13.75 17.77 10.49
CA SER A 205 14.93 18.47 9.99
C SER A 205 15.01 19.93 10.42
N GLY A 206 13.96 20.44 11.07
CA GLY A 206 13.97 21.76 11.65
C GLY A 206 12.63 22.47 11.60
N LYS A 207 12.67 23.76 11.95
CA LYS A 207 11.51 24.64 11.89
C LYS A 207 11.03 24.78 10.44
N VAL A 208 9.73 24.59 10.24
CA VAL A 208 9.07 24.90 8.97
C VAL A 208 8.58 26.34 8.98
N GLY A 209 7.84 26.74 10.01
CA GLY A 209 7.30 28.09 10.03
C GLY A 209 6.08 28.27 10.92
N THR A 210 5.43 29.42 10.76
CA THR A 210 4.20 29.75 11.48
C THR A 210 3.13 30.16 10.47
N ILE A 211 2.05 29.39 10.41
CA ILE A 211 0.97 29.59 9.44
C ILE A 211 -0.33 30.00 10.14
N SER A 212 -1.27 30.58 9.38
CA SER A 212 -2.58 30.94 9.93
C SER A 212 -3.42 29.69 10.28
N GLU A 213 -4.43 29.84 11.13
CA GLU A 213 -5.39 28.78 11.41
C GLU A 213 -6.22 28.38 10.18
N GLU A 214 -6.52 29.34 9.30
CA GLU A 214 -7.22 29.09 8.03
C GLU A 214 -6.37 28.24 7.07
N ASP A 215 -5.09 28.57 6.92
CA ASP A 215 -4.17 27.81 6.09
C ASP A 215 -3.93 26.41 6.65
N PHE A 216 -3.84 26.29 7.98
CA PHE A 216 -3.71 24.99 8.64
C PHE A 216 -4.92 24.10 8.36
N ASN A 217 -6.13 24.63 8.53
CA ASN A 217 -7.36 23.87 8.23
C ASN A 217 -7.48 23.54 6.74
N SER A 218 -7.07 24.46 5.86
CA SER A 218 -7.04 24.24 4.41
C SER A 218 -6.03 23.16 4.01
N LEU A 219 -4.87 23.11 4.67
CA LEU A 219 -3.90 22.04 4.52
C LEU A 219 -4.54 20.69 4.91
N LEU A 220 -5.11 20.57 6.11
CA LEU A 220 -5.72 19.34 6.60
C LEU A 220 -6.86 18.86 5.68
N ALA A 221 -7.65 19.79 5.13
CA ALA A 221 -8.74 19.49 4.22
C ALA A 221 -8.27 18.80 2.92
N LYS A 222 -7.04 19.04 2.44
CA LYS A 222 -6.47 18.34 1.27
C LYS A 222 -6.33 16.82 1.49
N TYR A 223 -6.22 16.41 2.76
CA TYR A 223 -6.02 15.02 3.19
C TYR A 223 -7.33 14.39 3.68
N ASN A 224 -8.46 15.06 3.47
CA ASN A 224 -9.77 14.51 3.80
C ASN A 224 -10.08 13.32 2.88
N GLN A 225 -10.58 12.25 3.48
CA GLN A 225 -10.88 10.98 2.80
C GLN A 225 -12.38 10.76 2.60
N SER A 226 -13.22 11.69 3.06
CA SER A 226 -14.66 11.64 2.90
C SER A 226 -15.08 12.14 1.51
N ASN A 227 -15.02 11.26 0.51
CA ASN A 227 -15.39 11.58 -0.87
C ASN A 227 -16.80 11.09 -1.25
N GLY A 228 -17.71 10.96 -0.29
CA GLY A 228 -19.06 10.48 -0.51
C GLY A 228 -19.29 9.04 -0.02
N LYS A 229 -20.43 8.47 -0.40
CA LYS A 229 -20.83 7.14 0.06
C LYS A 229 -20.03 6.07 -0.69
N ILE A 230 -19.44 5.15 0.07
CA ILE A 230 -18.85 3.94 -0.50
C ILE A 230 -19.99 3.03 -0.98
N VAL A 231 -19.90 2.62 -2.24
CA VAL A 231 -20.80 1.66 -2.87
C VAL A 231 -20.01 0.56 -3.54
N ARG A 232 -20.57 -0.64 -3.57
CA ARG A 232 -20.16 -1.70 -4.48
C ARG A 232 -21.02 -1.58 -5.73
N LEU A 233 -20.40 -1.50 -6.90
CA LEU A 233 -21.13 -1.41 -8.16
C LEU A 233 -21.71 -2.77 -8.53
N SER A 234 -22.91 -2.75 -9.11
CA SER A 234 -23.49 -3.92 -9.76
C SER A 234 -22.98 -4.01 -11.19
N SER A 235 -22.77 -5.25 -11.66
CA SER A 235 -22.42 -5.57 -13.04
C SER A 235 -23.43 -5.00 -14.06
N ALA A 236 -24.69 -4.78 -13.67
CA ALA A 236 -25.74 -4.23 -14.52
C ALA A 236 -25.69 -2.69 -14.67
N SER A 237 -24.78 -2.01 -13.97
CA SER A 237 -24.72 -0.54 -13.98
C SER A 237 -23.89 0.01 -15.14
N ALA A 238 -24.32 1.13 -15.74
CA ALA A 238 -23.55 1.80 -16.79
C ALA A 238 -22.17 2.29 -16.30
N GLU A 239 -22.06 2.59 -15.01
CA GLU A 239 -20.80 3.03 -14.39
C GLU A 239 -19.77 1.90 -14.34
N TYR A 240 -20.21 0.68 -14.12
CA TYR A 240 -19.37 -0.52 -14.11
C TYR A 240 -18.68 -0.69 -15.46
N GLU A 241 -19.45 -0.70 -16.55
CA GLU A 241 -18.92 -0.77 -17.92
C GLU A 241 -18.03 0.42 -18.26
N ARG A 242 -18.38 1.63 -17.78
CA ARG A 242 -17.57 2.82 -18.00
C ARG A 242 -16.17 2.67 -17.39
N ILE A 243 -16.07 2.21 -16.14
CA ILE A 243 -14.78 1.98 -15.46
C ILE A 243 -13.96 0.91 -16.19
N LEU A 244 -14.58 -0.21 -16.59
CA LEU A 244 -13.87 -1.27 -17.31
C LEU A 244 -13.31 -0.79 -18.65
N ASN A 245 -14.04 0.04 -19.39
CA ASN A 245 -13.53 0.65 -20.63
C ASN A 245 -12.27 1.50 -20.39
N TYR A 246 -12.21 2.26 -19.30
CA TYR A 246 -11.00 3.02 -18.93
C TYR A 246 -9.82 2.11 -18.57
N ILE A 247 -10.09 0.97 -17.93
CA ILE A 247 -9.07 -0.05 -17.67
C ILE A 247 -8.56 -0.65 -18.98
N SER A 248 -9.45 -1.04 -19.91
CA SER A 248 -9.05 -1.56 -21.22
C SER A 248 -8.18 -0.58 -22.01
N LEU A 249 -8.53 0.71 -21.99
CA LEU A 249 -7.72 1.76 -22.60
C LEU A 249 -6.33 1.86 -21.96
N PHE A 250 -6.26 1.81 -20.62
CA PHE A 250 -5.00 1.81 -19.89
C PHE A 250 -4.14 0.58 -20.19
N GLU A 251 -4.74 -0.61 -20.27
CA GLU A 251 -4.02 -1.85 -20.61
C GLU A 251 -3.63 -1.93 -22.08
N GLY A 252 -4.15 -1.03 -22.93
CA GLY A 252 -3.92 -1.02 -24.38
C GLY A 252 -4.53 -2.22 -25.09
N ARG A 253 -5.51 -2.89 -24.45
CA ARG A 253 -6.21 -4.08 -24.96
C ARG A 253 -7.67 -4.00 -24.55
N PHE A 254 -8.56 -4.18 -25.51
CA PHE A 254 -10.00 -4.34 -25.25
C PHE A 254 -10.28 -5.80 -24.86
N ASP A 255 -9.63 -6.23 -23.76
CA ASP A 255 -9.81 -7.56 -23.20
C ASP A 255 -11.15 -7.65 -22.46
N ASP A 256 -11.78 -8.82 -22.52
CA ASP A 256 -12.82 -9.17 -21.57
C ASP A 256 -12.19 -9.49 -20.21
N TYR A 257 -12.83 -9.02 -19.14
CA TYR A 257 -12.37 -9.26 -17.78
C TYR A 257 -13.31 -10.17 -17.00
N TYR A 258 -12.72 -10.95 -16.11
CA TYR A 258 -13.40 -11.53 -14.97
C TYR A 258 -13.24 -10.59 -13.79
N VAL A 259 -14.30 -9.84 -13.48
CA VAL A 259 -14.35 -8.89 -12.37
C VAL A 259 -14.87 -9.59 -11.12
N ARG A 260 -14.31 -9.23 -9.98
CA ARG A 260 -14.56 -9.85 -8.67
C ARG A 260 -15.22 -8.87 -7.74
N GLU A 261 -14.84 -7.60 -7.87
CA GLU A 261 -15.47 -6.50 -7.20
C GLU A 261 -15.07 -5.16 -7.82
N ILE A 262 -16.02 -4.23 -7.89
CA ILE A 262 -15.75 -2.80 -8.00
C ILE A 262 -16.36 -2.07 -6.80
N ARG A 263 -15.51 -1.44 -5.98
CA ARG A 263 -15.94 -0.54 -4.89
C ARG A 263 -15.55 0.88 -5.25
N MET A 264 -16.44 1.83 -5.04
CA MET A 264 -16.15 3.24 -5.33
C MET A 264 -16.79 4.19 -4.33
N ASP A 265 -16.24 5.38 -4.23
CA ASP A 265 -16.91 6.59 -3.75
C ASP A 265 -17.02 7.59 -4.93
N ASN A 266 -17.31 8.88 -4.68
CA ASN A 266 -17.45 9.84 -5.79
C ASN A 266 -16.12 10.20 -6.45
N LYS A 267 -14.98 9.86 -5.84
CA LYS A 267 -13.66 10.29 -6.27
C LYS A 267 -12.75 9.12 -6.66
N HIS A 268 -12.84 7.97 -6.01
CA HIS A 268 -11.97 6.83 -6.25
C HIS A 268 -12.76 5.54 -6.48
N ALA A 269 -12.17 4.64 -7.26
CA ALA A 269 -12.66 3.28 -7.44
C ALA A 269 -11.53 2.28 -7.22
N VAL A 270 -11.83 1.13 -6.61
CA VAL A 270 -10.95 -0.03 -6.49
C VAL A 270 -11.58 -1.17 -7.27
N VAL A 271 -10.83 -1.70 -8.24
CA VAL A 271 -11.29 -2.75 -9.15
C VAL A 271 -10.40 -3.97 -8.98
N VAL A 272 -11.00 -5.11 -8.66
CA VAL A 272 -10.31 -6.41 -8.56
C VAL A 272 -10.79 -7.30 -9.71
N PHE A 273 -9.85 -7.73 -10.55
CA PHE A 273 -10.18 -8.42 -11.80
C PHE A 273 -9.05 -9.35 -12.29
N SER A 274 -9.31 -10.12 -13.33
CA SER A 274 -8.28 -10.76 -14.15
C SER A 274 -8.70 -10.76 -15.62
N ASN A 275 -7.75 -11.01 -16.51
CA ASN A 275 -8.07 -11.40 -17.88
C ASN A 275 -8.75 -12.80 -17.87
N ARG A 276 -9.58 -13.09 -18.88
CA ARG A 276 -10.21 -14.41 -19.07
C ARG A 276 -9.26 -15.55 -19.40
N ILE A 277 -8.07 -15.26 -19.93
CA ILE A 277 -7.03 -16.25 -20.27
C ILE A 277 -6.45 -16.90 -19.02
N ASP A 278 -6.26 -16.11 -17.95
CA ASP A 278 -5.66 -16.57 -16.71
C ASP A 278 -6.37 -15.95 -15.50
N THR A 279 -7.26 -16.76 -14.90
CA THR A 279 -8.04 -16.39 -13.71
C THR A 279 -7.18 -16.24 -12.45
N SER A 280 -5.97 -16.80 -12.44
CA SER A 280 -5.04 -16.70 -11.31
C SER A 280 -4.22 -15.41 -11.29
N ASN A 281 -4.08 -14.76 -12.45
CA ASN A 281 -3.41 -13.47 -12.59
C ASN A 281 -4.34 -12.32 -12.17
N ILE A 282 -4.59 -12.22 -10.87
CA ILE A 282 -5.45 -11.20 -10.27
C ILE A 282 -4.73 -9.86 -10.24
N LYS A 283 -5.40 -8.84 -10.77
CA LYS A 283 -5.01 -7.44 -10.74
C LYS A 283 -5.91 -6.66 -9.78
N GLN A 284 -5.35 -5.63 -9.16
CA GLN A 284 -6.10 -4.70 -8.33
C GLN A 284 -5.67 -3.27 -8.65
N TYR A 285 -6.58 -2.53 -9.27
CA TYR A 285 -6.33 -1.16 -9.71
C TYR A 285 -7.09 -0.18 -8.84
N ILE A 286 -6.47 0.97 -8.56
CA ILE A 286 -7.14 2.13 -7.99
C ILE A 286 -7.23 3.20 -9.07
N LEU A 287 -8.43 3.73 -9.26
CA LEU A 287 -8.73 4.79 -10.20
C LEU A 287 -9.14 6.05 -9.46
N GLU A 288 -8.83 7.21 -10.04
CA GLU A 288 -9.31 8.53 -9.60
C GLU A 288 -10.26 9.10 -10.65
N ASN A 289 -11.35 9.72 -10.20
CA ASN A 289 -12.33 10.40 -11.02
C ASN A 289 -12.03 11.89 -11.00
N GLU A 290 -11.67 12.43 -12.16
CA GLU A 290 -11.60 13.86 -12.39
C GLU A 290 -12.62 14.26 -13.45
N ASN A 291 -13.65 15.03 -13.06
CA ASN A 291 -14.67 15.53 -13.98
C ASN A 291 -15.37 14.44 -14.82
N ASN A 292 -15.73 13.32 -14.19
CA ASN A 292 -16.33 12.14 -14.82
C ASN A 292 -15.40 11.37 -15.77
N PHE A 293 -14.10 11.59 -15.67
CA PHE A 293 -13.08 10.81 -16.35
C PHE A 293 -12.33 9.95 -15.32
N TRP A 294 -12.30 8.64 -15.53
CA TRP A 294 -11.53 7.74 -14.68
C TRP A 294 -10.12 7.55 -15.23
N GLU A 295 -9.13 7.69 -14.36
CA GLU A 295 -7.73 7.39 -14.66
C GLU A 295 -7.20 6.35 -13.68
N VAL A 296 -6.45 5.36 -14.17
CA VAL A 296 -5.75 4.40 -13.32
C VAL A 296 -4.54 5.10 -12.69
N VAL A 297 -4.64 5.40 -11.39
CA VAL A 297 -3.60 6.11 -10.62
C VAL A 297 -2.72 5.16 -9.80
N PHE A 298 -3.20 3.94 -9.52
CA PHE A 298 -2.43 2.91 -8.81
C PHE A 298 -2.65 1.51 -9.41
N PRO A 299 -1.83 1.07 -10.37
CA PRO A 299 -2.08 -0.16 -11.13
C PRO A 299 -1.58 -1.46 -10.45
N ASN A 300 -0.88 -1.39 -9.32
CA ASN A 300 -0.22 -2.57 -8.73
C ASN A 300 -0.58 -2.76 -7.25
N ALA A 301 -1.80 -2.43 -6.83
CA ALA A 301 -2.21 -2.61 -5.42
C ALA A 301 -2.13 -4.08 -4.97
N GLN A 302 -2.27 -5.03 -5.91
CA GLN A 302 -2.17 -6.46 -5.62
C GLN A 302 -0.79 -6.90 -5.11
N THR A 303 0.27 -6.11 -5.33
CA THR A 303 1.63 -6.46 -4.88
C THR A 303 1.97 -5.90 -3.50
N GLU A 304 1.10 -5.06 -2.92
CA GLU A 304 1.34 -4.39 -1.65
C GLU A 304 0.95 -5.28 -0.45
N TYR A 305 1.90 -5.57 0.44
CA TYR A 305 1.60 -6.29 1.69
C TYR A 305 0.90 -5.40 2.74
N TYR A 306 1.11 -4.09 2.67
CA TYR A 306 0.54 -3.10 3.60
C TYR A 306 -0.21 -2.01 2.82
N PRO A 307 -1.31 -2.36 2.12
CA PRO A 307 -1.94 -1.46 1.16
C PRO A 307 -2.48 -0.17 1.79
N VAL A 308 -2.92 -0.20 3.05
CA VAL A 308 -3.38 1.00 3.78
C VAL A 308 -2.32 2.10 3.79
N THR A 309 -1.10 1.78 4.24
CA THR A 309 -0.01 2.75 4.33
C THR A 309 0.58 3.08 2.95
N SER A 310 0.80 2.06 2.10
CA SER A 310 1.35 2.28 0.76
C SER A 310 0.44 3.19 -0.05
N VAL A 311 -0.85 2.87 -0.18
CA VAL A 311 -1.80 3.68 -0.96
C VAL A 311 -1.93 5.08 -0.36
N ASN A 312 -2.06 5.22 0.96
CA ASN A 312 -2.17 6.54 1.59
C ASN A 312 -0.95 7.44 1.33
N ARG A 313 0.24 6.87 1.21
CA ARG A 313 1.45 7.64 0.86
C ARG A 313 1.38 8.24 -0.54
N TYR A 314 0.80 7.52 -1.50
CA TYR A 314 0.68 7.98 -2.89
C TYR A 314 -0.60 8.80 -3.13
N LEU A 315 -1.70 8.46 -2.45
CA LEU A 315 -3.02 9.06 -2.55
C LEU A 315 -3.55 9.39 -1.13
N PRO A 316 -3.11 10.48 -0.49
CA PRO A 316 -3.43 10.74 0.92
C PRO A 316 -4.92 11.00 1.22
N ASN A 317 -5.68 11.43 0.20
CA ASN A 317 -7.12 11.66 0.25
C ASN A 317 -7.96 10.44 -0.17
N PHE A 318 -7.31 9.30 -0.43
CA PHE A 318 -7.99 8.06 -0.74
C PHE A 318 -8.67 7.49 0.51
N ASN A 319 -9.94 7.09 0.37
CA ASN A 319 -10.65 6.42 1.45
C ASN A 319 -10.20 4.96 1.52
N VAL A 320 -9.37 4.64 2.52
CA VAL A 320 -8.82 3.28 2.71
C VAL A 320 -9.88 2.21 2.95
N GLU A 321 -11.10 2.59 3.34
CA GLU A 321 -12.22 1.66 3.48
C GLU A 321 -12.68 1.08 2.14
N LEU A 322 -12.30 1.68 1.00
CA LEU A 322 -12.53 1.13 -0.34
C LEU A 322 -11.69 -0.12 -0.60
N LEU A 323 -10.55 -0.29 0.10
CA LEU A 323 -9.72 -1.48 -0.05
C LEU A 323 -10.50 -2.72 0.39
N PRO A 324 -10.34 -3.86 -0.30
CA PRO A 324 -10.84 -5.13 0.19
C PRO A 324 -10.28 -5.44 1.58
N THR A 325 -11.04 -6.23 2.34
CA THR A 325 -10.67 -6.77 3.64
C THR A 325 -9.52 -7.78 3.57
N TYR A 326 -9.21 -8.29 2.38
CA TYR A 326 -8.08 -9.18 2.11
C TYR A 326 -6.94 -8.44 1.39
N THR A 327 -5.73 -8.96 1.54
CA THR A 327 -4.53 -8.48 0.84
C THR A 327 -4.04 -9.53 -0.16
N LEU A 328 -4.07 -9.21 -1.45
CA LEU A 328 -3.66 -10.14 -2.52
C LEU A 328 -2.19 -10.56 -2.44
N ALA A 329 -1.30 -9.66 -1.97
CA ALA A 329 0.11 -9.96 -1.82
C ALA A 329 0.37 -11.16 -0.89
N SER A 330 -0.47 -11.36 0.12
CA SER A 330 -0.40 -12.49 1.05
C SER A 330 -0.72 -13.85 0.39
N TRP A 331 -1.33 -13.84 -0.80
CA TRP A 331 -1.73 -15.05 -1.54
C TRP A 331 -0.82 -15.30 -2.75
N ARG A 332 0.22 -14.49 -2.95
CA ARG A 332 1.09 -14.60 -4.12
C ARG A 332 1.68 -16.00 -4.23
N GLY A 333 1.56 -16.59 -5.42
CA GLY A 333 2.02 -17.96 -5.70
C GLY A 333 1.12 -19.07 -5.14
N SER A 334 0.06 -18.73 -4.40
CA SER A 334 -0.92 -19.70 -3.86
C SER A 334 -2.21 -19.75 -4.67
N ILE A 335 -2.44 -18.77 -5.54
CA ILE A 335 -3.63 -18.69 -6.39
C ILE A 335 -3.37 -19.47 -7.68
N VAL A 336 -4.30 -20.35 -8.04
CA VAL A 336 -4.23 -21.20 -9.22
C VAL A 336 -5.52 -21.10 -10.02
N ARG A 337 -5.40 -21.24 -11.34
CA ARG A 337 -6.56 -21.21 -12.24
C ARG A 337 -7.43 -22.46 -12.13
N GLU A 338 -6.80 -23.59 -11.79
CA GLU A 338 -7.42 -24.90 -11.73
C GLU A 338 -6.92 -25.67 -10.51
N GLN A 339 -7.85 -26.39 -9.87
CA GLN A 339 -7.62 -27.18 -8.68
C GLN A 339 -8.33 -28.53 -8.84
N GLY A 340 -7.55 -29.58 -9.07
CA GLY A 340 -8.07 -30.94 -9.36
C GLY A 340 -8.99 -31.48 -8.26
N GLY A 341 -8.73 -31.15 -6.99
CA GLY A 341 -9.61 -31.52 -5.88
C GLY A 341 -11.01 -30.90 -5.97
N ALA A 342 -11.10 -29.65 -6.40
CA ALA A 342 -12.37 -28.97 -6.63
C ALA A 342 -13.14 -29.60 -7.81
N VAL A 343 -12.44 -29.92 -8.89
CA VAL A 343 -13.02 -30.61 -10.05
C VAL A 343 -13.57 -31.99 -9.65
N ALA A 344 -12.81 -32.77 -8.90
CA ALA A 344 -13.25 -34.07 -8.38
C ALA A 344 -14.47 -33.97 -7.45
N ALA A 345 -14.53 -32.92 -6.63
CA ALA A 345 -15.69 -32.67 -5.77
C ALA A 345 -16.96 -32.34 -6.57
N LEU A 346 -16.84 -31.59 -7.67
CA LEU A 346 -17.96 -31.30 -8.57
C LEU A 346 -18.50 -32.56 -9.26
N PHE A 347 -17.61 -33.45 -9.72
CA PHE A 347 -18.01 -34.76 -10.23
C PHE A 347 -18.73 -35.60 -9.17
N SER A 348 -18.18 -35.64 -7.96
CA SER A 348 -18.75 -36.39 -6.83
C SER A 348 -20.13 -35.87 -6.43
N ALA A 349 -20.33 -34.55 -6.49
CA ALA A 349 -21.62 -33.90 -6.27
C ALA A 349 -22.59 -34.06 -7.44
N LYS A 350 -22.19 -34.71 -8.54
CA LYS A 350 -22.94 -34.80 -9.81
C LYS A 350 -23.31 -33.42 -10.38
N ALA A 351 -22.51 -32.40 -10.08
CA ALA A 351 -22.69 -31.05 -10.60
C ALA A 351 -22.21 -30.91 -12.05
N ILE A 352 -21.25 -31.76 -12.45
CA ILE A 352 -20.70 -31.84 -13.81
C ILE A 352 -20.56 -33.30 -14.25
N SER A 353 -20.58 -33.51 -15.56
CA SER A 353 -20.26 -34.77 -16.24
C SER A 353 -18.96 -34.70 -17.05
N SER A 354 -18.44 -33.50 -17.29
CA SER A 354 -17.14 -33.22 -17.91
C SER A 354 -16.50 -31.98 -17.29
N ALA A 355 -15.17 -31.96 -17.20
CA ALA A 355 -14.42 -30.77 -16.77
C ALA A 355 -14.61 -29.58 -17.72
N SER A 356 -14.95 -29.82 -18.99
CA SER A 356 -15.25 -28.76 -19.97
C SER A 356 -16.50 -27.95 -19.65
N GLU A 357 -17.33 -28.38 -18.71
CA GLU A 357 -18.49 -27.62 -18.24
C GLU A 357 -18.10 -26.45 -17.33
N ILE A 358 -16.84 -26.38 -16.88
CA ILE A 358 -16.31 -25.30 -16.05
C ILE A 358 -15.87 -24.15 -16.96
N VAL A 359 -16.54 -23.00 -16.88
CA VAL A 359 -16.19 -21.78 -17.65
C VAL A 359 -15.30 -20.82 -16.89
N TYR A 360 -15.35 -20.88 -15.56
CA TYR A 360 -14.49 -20.12 -14.67
C TYR A 360 -14.10 -20.99 -13.49
N GLN A 361 -12.82 -20.98 -13.14
CA GLN A 361 -12.36 -21.42 -11.84
C GLN A 361 -11.24 -20.49 -11.37
N CYS A 362 -11.23 -20.17 -10.09
CA CYS A 362 -10.10 -19.56 -9.42
C CYS A 362 -10.01 -20.20 -8.03
N ALA A 363 -8.80 -20.60 -7.65
CA ALA A 363 -8.61 -21.46 -6.50
C ALA A 363 -7.33 -21.16 -5.75
N THR A 364 -7.24 -21.78 -4.58
CA THR A 364 -6.06 -21.88 -3.72
C THR A 364 -5.82 -23.37 -3.43
N SER A 365 -4.89 -23.67 -2.54
CA SER A 365 -4.66 -25.04 -2.06
C SER A 365 -5.84 -25.64 -1.29
N THR A 366 -6.76 -24.81 -0.75
CA THR A 366 -7.84 -25.29 0.13
C THR A 366 -9.23 -24.87 -0.31
N CYS A 367 -9.38 -23.87 -1.17
CA CYS A 367 -10.68 -23.36 -1.61
C CYS A 367 -10.69 -23.05 -3.11
N ALA A 368 -11.85 -23.15 -3.74
CA ALA A 368 -12.08 -22.72 -5.11
C ALA A 368 -13.48 -22.12 -5.28
N TYR A 369 -13.61 -21.18 -6.19
CA TYR A 369 -14.89 -20.74 -6.73
C TYR A 369 -14.97 -21.18 -8.19
N THR A 370 -16.13 -21.70 -8.60
CA THR A 370 -16.34 -22.25 -9.93
C THR A 370 -17.68 -21.79 -10.50
N VAL A 371 -17.67 -21.39 -11.77
CA VAL A 371 -18.88 -21.12 -12.55
C VAL A 371 -18.95 -22.11 -13.69
N LEU A 372 -20.13 -22.72 -13.86
CA LEU A 372 -20.41 -23.68 -14.92
C LEU A 372 -21.02 -23.00 -16.14
N SER A 373 -21.00 -23.70 -17.29
CA SER A 373 -21.54 -23.23 -18.56
C SER A 373 -23.04 -22.91 -18.51
N ASN A 374 -23.79 -23.56 -17.62
CA ASN A 374 -25.20 -23.27 -17.35
C ASN A 374 -25.42 -22.08 -16.39
N GLY A 375 -24.36 -21.39 -15.98
CA GLY A 375 -24.40 -20.27 -15.04
C GLY A 375 -24.43 -20.66 -13.56
N SER A 376 -24.51 -21.95 -13.23
CA SER A 376 -24.50 -22.42 -11.85
C SER A 376 -23.14 -22.16 -11.20
N ARG A 377 -23.18 -21.82 -9.91
CA ARG A 377 -22.00 -21.41 -9.14
C ARG A 377 -21.79 -22.35 -7.98
N TYR A 378 -20.52 -22.67 -7.74
CA TYR A 378 -20.11 -23.57 -6.67
C TYR A 378 -18.92 -23.00 -5.92
N VAL A 379 -18.99 -23.13 -4.60
CA VAL A 379 -17.83 -23.04 -3.73
C VAL A 379 -17.33 -24.44 -3.45
N CYS A 380 -16.05 -24.68 -3.71
CA CYS A 380 -15.38 -25.91 -3.33
C CYS A 380 -14.37 -25.63 -2.22
N TYR A 381 -14.30 -26.51 -1.23
CA TYR A 381 -13.39 -26.36 -0.10
C TYR A 381 -12.88 -27.72 0.39
N SER A 382 -11.67 -27.74 0.91
CA SER A 382 -11.03 -28.91 1.51
C SER A 382 -11.21 -28.90 3.02
N GLU A 383 -11.74 -29.98 3.57
CA GLU A 383 -11.88 -30.22 5.00
C GLU A 383 -11.23 -31.56 5.34
N ASN A 384 -10.18 -31.55 6.17
CA ASN A 384 -9.38 -32.73 6.50
C ASN A 384 -8.83 -33.47 5.26
N GLY A 385 -8.45 -32.71 4.23
CA GLY A 385 -7.93 -33.25 2.96
C GLY A 385 -9.01 -33.75 1.98
N ILE A 386 -10.29 -33.68 2.36
CA ILE A 386 -11.41 -34.10 1.51
C ILE A 386 -12.06 -32.85 0.90
N TRP A 387 -12.08 -32.79 -0.42
CA TRP A 387 -12.74 -31.72 -1.16
C TRP A 387 -14.25 -31.93 -1.24
N LYS A 388 -15.00 -30.86 -1.00
CA LYS A 388 -16.46 -30.81 -1.08
C LYS A 388 -16.87 -29.66 -2.00
N ALA A 389 -18.00 -29.82 -2.68
CA ALA A 389 -18.59 -28.78 -3.52
C ALA A 389 -19.98 -28.42 -2.97
N ALA A 390 -20.28 -27.13 -2.92
CA ALA A 390 -21.55 -26.60 -2.46
C ALA A 390 -22.07 -25.58 -3.46
N TYR A 391 -23.32 -25.75 -3.89
CA TYR A 391 -24.00 -24.80 -4.75
C TYR A 391 -24.25 -23.48 -4.01
N VAL A 392 -24.09 -22.36 -4.71
CA VAL A 392 -24.33 -21.01 -4.18
C VAL A 392 -25.14 -20.19 -5.18
N THR A 393 -26.06 -19.38 -4.67
CA THR A 393 -26.99 -18.58 -5.50
C THR A 393 -26.50 -17.17 -5.79
N SER A 394 -25.45 -16.72 -5.10
CA SER A 394 -24.86 -15.40 -5.28
C SER A 394 -23.41 -15.36 -4.80
N ASP A 395 -22.67 -14.37 -5.28
CA ASP A 395 -21.36 -13.95 -4.82
C ASP A 395 -21.30 -13.73 -3.29
N ASN A 396 -22.31 -13.08 -2.71
CA ASN A 396 -22.39 -12.87 -1.26
C ASN A 396 -22.60 -14.19 -0.52
N GLY A 397 -23.40 -15.10 -1.08
CA GLY A 397 -23.55 -16.46 -0.56
C GLY A 397 -22.23 -17.23 -0.59
N ALA A 398 -21.46 -17.08 -1.68
CA ALA A 398 -20.13 -17.68 -1.81
C ALA A 398 -19.14 -17.12 -0.77
N ARG A 399 -19.09 -15.79 -0.59
CA ARG A 399 -18.23 -15.12 0.40
C ARG A 399 -18.55 -15.58 1.82
N ASN A 400 -19.84 -15.62 2.16
CA ASN A 400 -20.30 -16.04 3.49
C ASN A 400 -19.95 -17.51 3.77
N LEU A 401 -20.15 -18.41 2.80
CA LEU A 401 -19.83 -19.82 2.95
C LEU A 401 -18.32 -20.05 3.13
N LEU A 402 -17.47 -19.40 2.32
CA LEU A 402 -16.02 -19.52 2.48
C LEU A 402 -15.57 -18.98 3.84
N ARG A 403 -16.11 -17.84 4.28
CA ARG A 403 -15.81 -17.29 5.60
C ARG A 403 -16.25 -18.21 6.74
N GLU A 404 -17.41 -18.85 6.63
CA GLU A 404 -17.89 -19.84 7.59
C GLU A 404 -16.95 -21.06 7.67
N LYS A 405 -16.50 -21.57 6.52
CA LYS A 405 -15.67 -22.79 6.47
C LYS A 405 -14.20 -22.57 6.83
N THR A 406 -13.67 -21.38 6.59
CA THR A 406 -12.22 -21.13 6.68
C THR A 406 -11.82 -20.03 7.66
N GLY A 407 -12.77 -19.19 8.08
CA GLY A 407 -12.49 -17.97 8.84
C GLY A 407 -11.82 -16.85 8.02
N ILE A 408 -11.57 -17.04 6.72
CA ILE A 408 -10.83 -16.13 5.85
C ILE A 408 -11.75 -15.54 4.79
N ASP A 409 -11.50 -14.29 4.41
CA ASP A 409 -12.16 -13.64 3.28
C ASP A 409 -11.46 -13.99 1.96
N TYR A 410 -12.11 -14.83 1.17
CA TYR A 410 -11.66 -15.26 -0.17
C TYR A 410 -12.38 -14.51 -1.30
N GLY A 411 -12.84 -13.28 -1.05
CA GLY A 411 -13.54 -12.47 -2.07
C GLY A 411 -12.78 -12.33 -3.39
N PHE A 412 -11.45 -12.44 -3.39
CA PHE A 412 -10.63 -12.41 -4.60
C PHE A 412 -10.82 -13.60 -5.56
N LEU A 413 -11.40 -14.72 -5.10
CA LEU A 413 -11.75 -15.88 -5.94
C LEU A 413 -13.12 -15.72 -6.61
N ILE A 414 -13.97 -14.84 -6.10
CA ILE A 414 -15.41 -14.83 -6.39
C ILE A 414 -15.69 -13.75 -7.43
N LEU A 415 -16.41 -14.12 -8.49
CA LEU A 415 -16.85 -13.16 -9.50
C LEU A 415 -17.94 -12.24 -8.95
N ASP A 416 -17.92 -11.00 -9.42
CA ASP A 416 -18.98 -10.03 -9.15
C ASP A 416 -20.26 -10.42 -9.91
N ASP A 417 -21.41 -10.10 -9.32
CA ASP A 417 -22.74 -10.46 -9.83
C ASP A 417 -23.55 -9.26 -10.31
#